data_AF-A0A2N1TG11-F1
#
_entry.id   AF-A0A2N1TG11-F1
#
_cell.length_a   1.000
_cell.length_b   1.000
_cell.length_c   1.000
_cell.angle_alpha   90.00
_cell.angle_beta   90.00
_cell.angle_gamma   90.00
#
_symmetry.space_group_name_H-M   'P 1'
#
loop_
_entity.id
_entity.type
_entity.pdbx_description
1 polymer ?
#
loop_
_entity_poly.entity_id
_entity_poly.type
_entity_poly.pdbx_seq_one_letter_code
_entity_poly.pdbx_strand_id
1 'polypeptide(L)'
;MCQEIFFMEWGGREKNKGGIVMKRLLIWITLFAVMAGGCARNERSALISKKFIDDNTYEIVCRGFPMAETEGIARFESAKRAALMNAYFYTRQTFNDTVFPDRDGDVNRVEVGNDYAVVYYVIKKRDLKKRLR
;
A
#
# COMPACT_ATOMS: atom_id res chain seq x y z
N MET A 1 1.39 -21.25 22.37
CA MET A 1 2.48 -21.43 23.36
C MET A 1 3.08 -20.04 23.57
N CYS A 2 2.56 -19.29 24.52
CA CYS A 2 3.00 -19.21 25.93
C CYS A 2 4.25 -18.33 26.11
N GLN A 3 4.05 -17.12 26.63
CA GLN A 3 4.77 -16.49 27.76
C GLN A 3 4.19 -15.07 27.93
N GLU A 4 3.25 -14.85 28.85
CA GLU A 4 3.50 -14.43 30.24
C GLU A 4 4.31 -13.13 30.33
N ILE A 5 3.60 -12.00 30.42
CA ILE A 5 4.14 -10.78 31.03
C ILE A 5 3.48 -10.65 32.40
N PHE A 6 4.26 -11.10 33.37
CA PHE A 6 4.20 -10.77 34.77
C PHE A 6 4.24 -9.24 34.91
N PHE A 7 3.17 -8.60 35.39
CA PHE A 7 3.27 -7.25 35.93
C PHE A 7 2.47 -7.17 37.21
N MET A 8 3.22 -7.06 38.31
CA MET A 8 2.78 -7.11 39.69
C MET A 8 1.72 -6.05 39.99
N GLU A 9 0.67 -6.50 40.67
CA GLU A 9 -0.21 -5.69 41.50
C GLU A 9 0.58 -4.85 42.51
N TRP A 10 0.25 -3.56 42.52
CA TRP A 10 -0.14 -2.76 43.67
C TRP A 10 0.49 -3.04 45.05
N GLY A 11 1.19 -2.02 45.55
CA GLY A 11 1.49 -1.84 46.97
C GLY A 11 1.75 -0.38 47.28
N GLY A 12 0.68 0.41 47.39
CA GLY A 12 0.76 1.84 47.69
C GLY A 12 1.39 2.15 49.05
N ARG A 13 2.00 3.34 49.15
CA ARG A 13 2.15 4.03 50.43
C ARG A 13 2.00 5.53 50.25
N GLU A 14 0.90 6.03 50.80
CA GLU A 14 0.52 7.42 50.90
C GLU A 14 1.23 8.10 52.07
N LYS A 15 1.92 9.23 51.82
CA LYS A 15 2.22 10.26 52.82
C LYS A 15 2.24 11.65 52.16
N ASN A 16 1.13 12.35 52.32
CA ASN A 16 1.02 13.73 52.82
C ASN A 16 1.87 14.89 52.24
N LYS A 17 1.10 15.93 51.85
CA LYS A 17 1.34 17.40 51.99
C LYS A 17 2.09 18.14 50.88
N GLY A 18 1.36 19.09 50.29
CA GLY A 18 1.92 20.27 49.60
C GLY A 18 1.87 20.19 48.08
N GLY A 19 1.04 21.03 47.45
CA GLY A 19 1.14 21.31 46.00
C GLY A 19 -0.08 20.88 45.16
N ILE A 20 -1.28 21.30 45.54
CA ILE A 20 -2.55 20.96 44.85
C ILE A 20 -2.73 21.73 43.51
N VAL A 21 -1.88 22.71 43.18
CA VAL A 21 -2.10 23.59 42.02
C VAL A 21 -1.33 23.17 40.76
N MET A 22 -0.22 22.42 40.86
CA MET A 22 0.65 22.11 39.71
C MET A 22 0.38 20.73 39.06
N LYS A 23 -0.41 19.86 39.69
CA LYS A 23 -0.69 18.49 39.19
C LYS A 23 -1.85 18.40 38.20
N ARG A 24 -2.74 19.38 38.14
CA ARG A 24 -3.90 19.39 37.22
C ARG A 24 -3.52 19.74 35.78
N LEU A 25 -2.36 20.37 35.58
CA LEU A 25 -1.83 20.71 34.25
C LEU A 25 -1.12 19.52 33.58
N LEU A 26 -0.58 18.58 34.36
CA LEU A 26 0.17 17.43 33.84
C LEU A 26 -0.73 16.27 33.36
N ILE A 27 -1.99 16.21 33.82
CA ILE A 27 -2.94 15.13 33.47
C ILE A 27 -3.44 15.26 32.02
N TRP A 28 -3.45 16.47 31.46
CA TRP A 28 -3.88 16.69 30.07
C TRP A 28 -2.79 16.30 29.05
N ILE A 29 -1.52 16.36 29.43
CA ILE A 29 -0.38 16.07 28.53
C ILE A 29 -0.20 14.56 28.35
N THR A 30 -0.48 13.76 29.37
CA THR A 30 -0.37 12.29 29.30
C THR A 30 -1.53 11.61 28.57
N LEU A 31 -2.67 12.28 28.42
CA LEU A 31 -3.84 11.73 27.71
C LEU A 31 -3.77 11.89 26.18
N PHE A 32 -2.90 12.77 25.67
CA PHE A 32 -2.75 13.02 24.23
C PHE A 32 -1.79 12.05 23.52
N ALA A 33 -0.99 11.28 24.27
CA ALA A 33 0.11 10.48 23.71
C ALA A 33 -0.27 9.06 23.23
N VAL A 34 -1.53 8.63 23.36
CA VAL A 34 -1.93 7.21 23.13
C VAL A 34 -2.69 6.98 21.80
N MET A 35 -2.61 7.91 20.85
CA MET A 35 -3.24 7.77 19.51
C MET A 35 -2.26 8.04 18.36
N ALA A 36 -1.00 7.64 18.51
CA ALA A 36 -0.01 7.69 17.43
C ALA A 36 0.60 6.31 17.13
N GLY A 37 -0.17 5.24 17.35
CA GLY A 37 0.08 3.93 16.75
C GLY A 37 -0.30 3.98 15.27
N GLY A 38 0.40 4.82 14.50
CA GLY A 38 0.28 4.83 13.05
C GLY A 38 0.61 3.45 12.53
N CYS A 39 -0.35 2.80 11.88
CA CYS A 39 -0.10 1.61 11.10
C CYS A 39 0.99 1.97 10.08
N ALA A 40 2.23 1.56 10.33
CA ALA A 40 3.25 1.44 9.31
C ALA A 40 2.77 0.34 8.37
N ARG A 41 1.85 0.72 7.46
CA ARG A 41 1.37 -0.12 6.38
C ARG A 41 2.63 -0.40 5.57
N ASN A 42 3.16 -1.61 5.75
CA ASN A 42 4.29 -2.10 4.98
C ASN A 42 3.83 -2.09 3.52
N GLU A 43 4.09 -0.98 2.83
CA GLU A 43 3.69 -0.76 1.46
C GLU A 43 4.48 -1.74 0.62
N ARG A 44 3.95 -2.95 0.46
CA ARG A 44 4.21 -3.77 -0.71
C ARG A 44 3.64 -3.00 -1.90
N SER A 45 4.31 -1.91 -2.28
CA SER A 45 3.89 -1.03 -3.36
C SER A 45 3.71 -1.88 -4.60
N ALA A 46 2.49 -1.94 -5.10
CA ALA A 46 2.18 -2.74 -6.29
C ALA A 46 2.89 -2.22 -7.54
N LEU A 47 3.39 -0.98 -7.51
CA LEU A 47 4.13 -0.37 -8.60
C LEU A 47 5.61 -0.70 -8.50
N ILE A 48 6.16 -1.32 -9.53
CA ILE A 48 7.60 -1.51 -9.69
C ILE A 48 8.19 -0.31 -10.41
N SER A 49 7.59 0.08 -11.54
CA SER A 49 8.07 1.20 -12.34
C SER A 49 6.96 1.79 -13.20
N LYS A 50 7.12 3.07 -13.56
CA LYS A 50 6.30 3.76 -14.54
C LYS A 50 7.18 4.70 -15.35
N LYS A 51 7.16 4.59 -16.67
CA LYS A 51 8.00 5.42 -17.55
C LYS A 51 7.35 5.65 -18.90
N PHE A 52 7.66 6.79 -19.52
CA PHE A 52 7.39 7.00 -20.94
C PHE A 52 8.50 6.32 -21.72
N ILE A 53 8.12 5.39 -22.61
CA ILE A 53 9.04 4.87 -23.62
C ILE A 53 9.16 5.91 -24.73
N ASP A 54 8.03 6.54 -25.09
CA ASP A 54 7.94 7.50 -26.19
C ASP A 54 6.82 8.53 -25.92
N ASP A 55 6.65 9.53 -26.80
CA ASP A 55 5.58 10.54 -26.68
C ASP A 55 4.17 9.94 -26.78
N ASN A 56 4.07 8.77 -27.44
CA ASN A 56 2.83 8.03 -27.66
C ASN A 56 2.75 6.70 -26.89
N THR A 57 3.78 6.36 -26.11
CA THR A 57 3.89 5.04 -25.46
C THR A 57 4.30 5.17 -24.00
N TYR A 58 3.47 4.63 -23.11
CA TYR A 58 3.70 4.62 -21.67
C TYR A 58 3.78 3.19 -21.14
N GLU A 59 4.78 2.88 -20.34
CA GLU A 59 4.96 1.58 -19.70
C GLU A 59 4.72 1.68 -18.19
N ILE A 60 3.92 0.75 -17.68
CA ILE A 60 3.62 0.55 -16.27
C ILE A 60 3.96 -0.88 -15.91
N VAL A 61 4.88 -1.05 -14.97
CA VAL A 61 5.27 -2.35 -14.45
C VAL A 61 4.67 -2.50 -13.06
N CYS A 62 3.74 -3.45 -12.92
CA CYS A 62 3.05 -3.72 -11.67
C CYS A 62 3.29 -5.15 -11.21
N ARG A 63 3.44 -5.33 -9.89
CA ARG A 63 3.36 -6.63 -9.24
C ARG A 63 1.96 -6.88 -8.69
N GLY A 64 1.58 -8.15 -8.73
CA GLY A 64 0.35 -8.68 -8.15
C GLY A 64 0.69 -9.85 -7.26
N PHE A 65 0.06 -9.88 -6.10
CA PHE A 65 0.18 -10.98 -5.16
C PHE A 65 -1.02 -11.90 -5.35
N PRO A 66 -0.81 -13.21 -5.25
CA PRO A 66 -1.91 -14.16 -5.26
C PRO A 66 -2.81 -13.94 -4.05
N MET A 67 -4.09 -14.26 -4.22
CA MET A 67 -5.02 -14.31 -3.10
C MET A 67 -4.55 -15.35 -2.08
N ALA A 68 -4.71 -15.05 -0.79
CA ALA A 68 -4.45 -16.01 0.26
C ALA A 68 -5.26 -17.29 -0.02
N GLU A 69 -4.64 -18.45 0.15
CA GLU A 69 -5.28 -19.77 0.04
C GLU A 69 -5.55 -20.27 -1.39
N THR A 70 -4.88 -19.69 -2.42
CA THR A 70 -4.87 -20.28 -3.77
C THR A 70 -3.60 -21.09 -4.04
N GLU A 71 -3.78 -22.34 -4.49
CA GLU A 71 -2.70 -23.25 -4.86
C GLU A 71 -2.63 -23.48 -6.38
N GLY A 72 -1.47 -23.94 -6.86
CA GLY A 72 -1.27 -24.32 -8.25
C GLY A 72 -1.51 -23.18 -9.25
N ILE A 73 -2.19 -23.50 -10.36
CA ILE A 73 -2.41 -22.59 -11.50
C ILE A 73 -3.26 -21.37 -11.10
N ALA A 74 -4.24 -21.56 -10.21
CA ALA A 74 -5.13 -20.51 -9.73
C ALA A 74 -4.36 -19.41 -8.98
N ARG A 75 -3.27 -19.76 -8.29
CA ARG A 75 -2.37 -18.81 -7.63
C ARG A 75 -1.79 -17.83 -8.65
N PHE A 76 -1.29 -18.34 -9.77
CA PHE A 76 -0.66 -17.53 -10.82
C PHE A 76 -1.66 -16.65 -11.56
N GLU A 77 -2.85 -17.17 -11.87
CA GLU A 77 -3.91 -16.38 -12.49
C GLU A 77 -4.40 -15.25 -11.58
N SER A 78 -4.58 -15.55 -10.29
CA SER A 78 -4.96 -14.57 -9.28
C SER A 78 -3.91 -13.45 -9.17
N ALA A 79 -2.63 -13.81 -9.08
CA ALA A 79 -1.53 -12.85 -9.04
C ALA A 79 -1.46 -11.98 -10.30
N LYS A 80 -1.60 -12.58 -11.50
CA LYS A 80 -1.63 -11.84 -12.77
C LYS A 80 -2.81 -10.88 -12.84
N ARG A 81 -4.00 -11.32 -12.41
CA ARG A 81 -5.20 -10.48 -12.38
C ARG A 81 -5.02 -9.30 -11.43
N ALA A 82 -4.45 -9.53 -10.25
CA ALA A 82 -4.13 -8.46 -9.30
C ALA A 82 -3.14 -7.44 -9.90
N ALA A 83 -2.07 -7.90 -10.55
CA ALA A 83 -1.07 -7.04 -11.20
C ALA A 83 -1.71 -6.16 -12.30
N LEU A 84 -2.58 -6.75 -13.11
CA LEU A 84 -3.28 -6.04 -14.20
C LEU A 84 -4.26 -4.99 -13.65
N MET A 85 -5.00 -5.30 -12.59
CA MET A 85 -5.88 -4.34 -11.91
C MET A 85 -5.09 -3.16 -11.33
N ASN A 86 -3.91 -3.42 -10.78
CA ASN A 86 -3.02 -2.35 -10.30
C ASN A 86 -2.57 -1.45 -11.46
N ALA A 87 -2.20 -2.01 -12.61
CA ALA A 87 -1.85 -1.21 -13.79
C ALA A 87 -3.01 -0.31 -14.27
N TYR A 88 -4.25 -0.81 -14.22
CA TYR A 88 -5.44 -0.03 -14.58
C TYR A 88 -5.67 1.14 -13.61
N PHE A 89 -5.47 0.90 -12.32
CA PHE A 89 -5.56 1.93 -11.30
C PHE A 89 -4.53 3.05 -11.55
N TYR A 90 -3.26 2.70 -11.78
CA TYR A 90 -2.21 3.69 -12.06
C TYR A 90 -2.43 4.43 -13.38
N THR A 91 -3.00 3.76 -14.39
CA THR A 91 -3.38 4.39 -15.66
C THR A 91 -4.39 5.52 -15.43
N ARG A 92 -5.47 5.23 -14.69
CA ARG A 92 -6.53 6.21 -14.36
C ARG A 92 -6.05 7.31 -13.42
N GLN A 93 -5.03 7.04 -12.61
CA GLN A 93 -4.42 8.05 -11.74
C GLN A 93 -3.50 9.00 -12.53
N THR A 94 -2.80 8.49 -13.54
CA THR A 94 -1.79 9.25 -14.29
C THR A 94 -2.38 10.07 -15.43
N PHE A 95 -3.43 9.56 -16.07
CA PHE A 95 -4.04 10.17 -17.24
C PHE A 95 -5.47 10.65 -16.98
N ASN A 96 -5.92 11.60 -17.80
CA ASN A 96 -7.30 12.04 -17.83
C ASN A 96 -8.23 10.95 -18.41
N ASP A 97 -9.54 11.12 -18.23
CA ASP A 97 -10.61 10.18 -18.66
C ASP A 97 -10.69 9.92 -20.18
N THR A 98 -9.76 10.47 -20.96
CA THR A 98 -9.61 10.20 -22.40
C THR A 98 -8.74 8.98 -22.71
N VAL A 99 -7.96 8.51 -21.74
CA VAL A 99 -7.11 7.31 -21.86
C VAL A 99 -7.81 6.15 -21.16
N PHE A 100 -8.24 5.17 -21.93
CA PHE A 100 -8.93 4.00 -21.40
C PHE A 100 -7.96 2.82 -21.37
N PRO A 101 -7.59 2.28 -20.20
CA PRO A 101 -6.68 1.14 -20.14
C PRO A 101 -7.21 -0.04 -20.97
N ASP A 102 -8.52 -0.29 -20.94
CA ASP A 102 -9.18 -1.39 -21.66
C ASP A 102 -9.06 -1.30 -23.20
N ARG A 103 -8.96 -0.08 -23.76
CA ARG A 103 -8.92 0.13 -25.22
C ARG A 103 -7.54 0.51 -25.74
N ASP A 104 -6.82 1.33 -24.98
CA ASP A 104 -5.54 1.91 -25.38
C ASP A 104 -4.34 1.15 -24.79
N GLY A 105 -4.58 0.22 -23.87
CA GLY A 105 -3.52 -0.53 -23.19
C GLY A 105 -3.47 -2.00 -23.57
N ASP A 106 -2.27 -2.56 -23.49
CA ASP A 106 -1.94 -3.91 -23.89
C ASP A 106 -0.92 -4.53 -22.93
N VAL A 107 -1.03 -5.84 -22.72
CA VAL A 107 -0.10 -6.58 -21.84
C VAL A 107 1.06 -7.07 -22.68
N ASN A 108 2.21 -6.39 -22.58
CA ASN A 108 3.39 -6.71 -23.37
C ASN A 108 4.07 -8.00 -22.87
N ARG A 109 4.23 -8.14 -21.55
CA ARG A 109 4.88 -9.30 -20.93
C ARG A 109 4.31 -9.58 -19.55
N VAL A 110 4.30 -10.85 -19.16
CA VAL A 110 4.05 -11.26 -17.78
C VAL A 110 5.19 -12.15 -17.33
N GLU A 111 5.78 -11.81 -16.19
CA GLU A 111 6.77 -12.64 -15.50
C GLU A 111 6.13 -13.20 -14.25
N VAL A 112 6.13 -14.52 -14.12
CA VAL A 112 5.49 -15.21 -13.01
C VAL A 112 6.59 -15.73 -12.10
N GLY A 113 6.69 -15.15 -10.89
CA GLY A 113 7.54 -15.66 -9.83
C GLY A 113 6.77 -16.60 -8.89
N ASN A 114 7.49 -17.26 -7.97
CA ASN A 114 6.89 -18.19 -7.01
C ASN A 114 5.88 -17.50 -6.07
N ASP A 115 6.13 -16.23 -5.71
CA ASP A 115 5.33 -15.51 -4.71
C ASP A 115 4.55 -14.31 -5.26
N TYR A 116 4.86 -13.86 -6.48
CA TYR A 116 4.22 -12.71 -7.11
C TYR A 116 4.32 -12.81 -8.64
N ALA A 117 3.38 -12.17 -9.33
CA ALA A 117 3.42 -11.99 -10.77
C ALA A 117 3.74 -10.52 -11.10
N VAL A 118 4.55 -10.30 -12.11
CA VAL A 118 4.87 -8.97 -12.65
C VAL A 118 4.25 -8.85 -14.03
N VAL A 119 3.49 -7.78 -14.25
CA VAL A 119 2.86 -7.46 -15.52
C VAL A 119 3.49 -6.19 -16.07
N TYR A 120 3.99 -6.29 -17.30
CA TYR A 120 4.49 -5.17 -18.10
C TYR A 120 3.34 -4.68 -18.97
N TYR A 121 2.70 -3.61 -18.52
CA TYR A 121 1.55 -3.01 -19.18
C TYR A 121 2.01 -1.83 -20.02
N VAL A 122 1.57 -1.77 -21.28
CA VAL A 122 1.95 -0.69 -22.20
C VAL A 122 0.69 -0.02 -22.72
N ILE A 123 0.67 1.30 -22.69
CA ILE A 123 -0.42 2.12 -23.21
C ILE A 123 0.08 2.82 -24.46
N LYS A 124 -0.66 2.68 -25.57
CA LYS A 124 -0.35 3.28 -26.87
C LYS A 124 -1.48 4.21 -27.28
N LYS A 125 -1.19 5.51 -27.33
CA LYS A 125 -2.16 6.54 -27.73
C LYS A 125 -1.44 7.79 -28.24
N ARG A 126 -2.06 8.51 -29.17
CA ARG A 126 -1.49 9.77 -29.70
C ARG A 126 -1.52 10.88 -28.65
N ASP A 127 -0.43 11.63 -28.57
CA ASP A 127 -0.24 12.78 -27.67
C ASP A 127 -0.43 12.41 -26.18
N LEU A 128 0.15 11.29 -25.77
CA LEU A 128 -0.07 10.72 -24.45
C LEU A 128 0.43 11.66 -23.33
N LYS A 129 1.55 12.36 -23.56
CA LYS A 129 2.06 13.38 -22.63
C LYS A 129 1.09 14.56 -22.41
N LYS A 130 0.31 14.95 -23.43
CA LYS A 130 -0.68 16.05 -23.30
C LYS A 130 -1.93 15.64 -22.54
N ARG A 131 -2.11 14.34 -22.29
CA ARG A 131 -3.27 13.76 -21.60
C ARG A 131 -2.96 13.39 -20.15
N LEU A 132 -1.78 13.77 -19.66
CA LEU A 132 -1.44 13.73 -18.25
C LEU A 132 -2.39 14.64 -17.46
N ARG A 133 -2.69 14.21 -16.25
CA ARG A 133 -3.57 14.91 -15.32
C ARG A 133 -2.82 15.92 -14.48
#